data_AF-A0A7C6AHW6-F1
#
_entry.id   AF-A0A7C6AHW6-F1
#
_cell.length_a   1.000
_cell.length_b   1.000
_cell.length_c   1.000
_cell.angle_alpha   90.00
_cell.angle_beta   90.00
_cell.angle_gamma   90.00
#
_symmetry.space_group_name_H-M   'P 1'
#
loop_
_entity.id
_entity.type
_entity.pdbx_description
1 polymer ?
#
loop_
_entity_poly.entity_id
_entity_poly.type
_entity_poly.pdbx_seq_one_letter_code
_entity_poly.pdbx_strand_id
1 'polypeptide(L)' 'MGLRIAIYGFGEIGRMIARVALSRGHEIVGVLDINPENLGKDVGEV' A
#
# COMPACT_ATOMS: atom_id res chain seq x y z
N MET A 1 6.23 -13.97 -12.00
CA MET A 1 6.82 -13.75 -10.67
C MET A 1 6.33 -12.42 -10.15
N GLY A 2 5.64 -12.42 -9.00
CA GLY A 2 5.19 -11.18 -8.35
C GLY A 2 6.31 -10.55 -7.53
N LEU A 3 6.37 -9.22 -7.51
CA LEU A 3 7.28 -8.48 -6.62
C LEU A 3 6.64 -8.36 -5.23
N ARG A 4 7.47 -8.31 -4.19
CA ARG A 4 7.08 -7.95 -2.82
C ARG A 4 7.40 -6.46 -2.61
N ILE A 5 6.39 -5.65 -2.37
CA ILE A 5 6.47 -4.19 -2.43
C ILE A 5 6.09 -3.60 -1.08
N ALA A 6 6.94 -2.70 -0.56
CA ALA A 6 6.60 -1.82 0.54
C ALA A 6 6.38 -0.40 0.00
N ILE A 7 5.37 0.31 0.51
CA ILE A 7 5.04 1.67 0.09
C ILE A 7 5.32 2.64 1.24
N TYR A 8 6.11 3.68 0.98
CA TYR A 8 6.38 4.75 1.94
C TYR A 8 5.56 5.99 1.55
N GLY A 9 4.58 6.34 2.38
CA GLY A 9 3.55 7.34 2.12
C GLY A 9 2.31 6.74 1.47
N PHE A 10 1.17 6.74 2.17
CA PHE A 10 -0.10 6.12 1.76
C PHE A 10 -1.26 7.12 1.63
N GLY A 11 -0.92 8.30 1.11
CA GLY A 11 -1.90 9.24 0.54
C GLY A 11 -2.50 8.73 -0.78
N GLU A 12 -3.12 9.62 -1.55
CA GLU A 12 -3.80 9.25 -2.81
C GLU A 12 -2.89 8.51 -3.80
N ILE A 13 -1.66 8.99 -3.98
CA ILE A 13 -0.69 8.39 -4.92
C ILE A 13 -0.25 7.01 -4.43
N GLY A 14 0.06 6.85 -3.14
CA GLY A 14 0.45 5.56 -2.57
C GLY A 14 -0.62 4.50 -2.75
N ARG A 15 -1.89 4.87 -2.53
CA ARG A 15 -3.06 3.99 -2.77
C ARG A 15 -3.23 3.63 -4.24
N MET A 16 -3.02 4.60 -5.14
CA MET A 16 -3.05 4.33 -6.58
C MET A 16 -1.95 3.34 -7.00
N ILE A 17 -0.73 3.52 -6.49
CA ILE A 17 0.39 2.60 -6.75
C ILE A 17 0.07 1.20 -6.24
N ALA A 18 -0.46 1.08 -5.02
CA ALA A 18 -0.88 -0.20 -4.44
C ALA A 18 -1.90 -0.92 -5.33
N ARG A 19 -2.95 -0.21 -5.76
CA ARG A 19 -3.98 -0.77 -6.65
C ARG A 19 -3.40 -1.29 -7.96
N VAL A 20 -2.52 -0.53 -8.60
CA VAL A 20 -1.88 -0.94 -9.86
C VAL A 20 -0.91 -2.12 -9.65
N ALA A 21 -0.18 -2.14 -8.55
CA ALA A 21 0.70 -3.25 -8.22
C ALA A 21 -0.07 -4.56 -8.00
N LEU A 22 -1.14 -4.50 -7.22
CA LEU A 22 -2.04 -5.63 -6.98
C LEU A 22 -2.68 -6.13 -8.28
N SER A 23 -3.16 -5.23 -9.14
CA SER A 23 -3.76 -5.61 -10.43
C SER A 23 -2.76 -6.26 -11.39
N ARG A 24 -1.46 -6.09 -11.17
CA ARG A 24 -0.37 -6.71 -11.95
C ARG A 24 0.15 -8.01 -11.32
N GLY A 25 -0.50 -8.50 -10.25
CA GLY A 25 -0.11 -9.73 -9.56
C GLY A 25 1.13 -9.56 -8.68
N HIS A 26 1.37 -8.36 -8.15
CA HIS A 26 2.37 -8.10 -7.12
C HIS A 26 1.73 -8.13 -5.73
N GLU A 27 2.58 -8.30 -4.71
CA GLU A 27 2.17 -8.38 -3.31
C GLU A 27 2.59 -7.11 -2.57
N ILE A 28 1.65 -6.47 -1.86
CA ILE A 28 1.97 -5.40 -0.92
C ILE A 28 2.28 -6.04 0.43
N VAL A 29 3.52 -5.90 0.89
CA VAL A 29 3.99 -6.51 2.15
C VAL A 29 4.10 -5.52 3.30
N GLY A 30 3.83 -4.24 3.04
CA GLY A 30 3.83 -3.22 4.07
C GLY A 30 3.59 -1.83 3.52
N VAL A 31 3.08 -0.97 4.41
CA VAL A 31 2.83 0.44 4.14
C VAL A 31 3.33 1.24 5.34
N LEU A 32 4.05 2.33 5.08
CA LEU A 32 4.47 3.29 6.09
C LEU A 32 3.74 4.61 5.82
N ASP A 33 3.10 5.18 6.83
CA ASP A 33 2.44 6.48 6.75
C ASP A 33 2.66 7.27 8.05
N ILE A 34 2.61 8.59 7.94
CA ILE A 34 2.71 9.51 9.08
C ILE A 34 1.33 9.92 9.63
N ASN A 35 0.26 9.74 8.84
CA ASN A 35 -1.10 10.06 9.26
C ASN A 35 -1.55 9.10 10.37
N PRO A 36 -1.78 9.58 11.60
CA PRO A 36 -2.18 8.74 12.71
C PRO A 36 -3.47 7.95 12.45
N GLU A 37 -4.36 8.48 11.61
CA GLU A 37 -5.62 7.81 11.27
C GLU A 37 -5.43 6.53 10.46
N ASN A 38 -4.29 6.36 9.79
CA ASN A 38 -4.01 5.18 8.97
C ASN A 38 -3.30 4.06 9.77
N LEU A 39 -2.77 4.38 10.96
CA LEU A 39 -1.95 3.45 11.74
C LEU A 39 -2.79 2.30 12.30
N GLY A 40 -2.27 1.06 12.17
CA GLY A 40 -2.91 -0.15 12.68
C GLY A 40 -4.10 -0.66 11.87
N LYS A 41 -4.45 0.02 10.75
CA LYS A 41 -5.48 -0.43 9.82
C LYS A 41 -4.91 -1.37 8.76
N ASP A 42 -5.76 -2.25 8.23
CA ASP A 42 -5.40 -3.03 7.06
C ASP A 42 -5.28 -2.14 5.82
N VAL A 43 -4.34 -2.46 4.92
CA VAL A 43 -4.10 -1.70 3.70
C VAL A 43 -5.30 -1.71 2.76
N GLY A 44 -6.11 -2.77 2.77
CA GLY A 44 -7.34 -2.88 1.99
C GLY A 44 -8.51 -2.06 2.55
N GLU A 45 -8.42 -1.59 3.80
CA GLU A 45 -9.45 -0.78 4.46
C GLU A 45 -9.22 0.73 4.33
N VAL A 46 -8.03 1.15 3.87
CA VAL A 46 -7.58 2.56 3.77
C VAL A 46 -7.49 3.01 2.32
#